data_AF-A0A0L8GGT7-F1
#
_entry.id   AF-A0A0L8GGT7-F1
#
_cell.length_a   1.000
_cell.length_b   1.000
_cell.length_c   1.000
_cell.angle_alpha   90.00
_cell.angle_beta   90.00
_cell.angle_gamma   90.00
#
_symmetry.space_group_name_H-M   'P 1'
#
loop_
_entity.id
_entity.type
_entity.pdbx_description
1 polymer ?
#
loop_
_entity_poly.entity_id
_entity_poly.type
_entity_poly.pdbx_seq_one_letter_code
_entity_poly.pdbx_strand_id
1 'polypeptide(L)'
;MLEDLEEKPECKRDANNLYHKLVKLEYAILTVVWEEVRECFNKTSKKFQTPGSDVFEGYLLLASLFSFVKELQENPANKIAHYATVTKGLSEYIISNYSDISNCIVTKKFADGTSDRASLEEAEKFRIEVLNQVYDCLIIQLSKRMDPNEQIAKRFKFLSGLMNNLEFVENSIKLIILHYKDDIDHKLINECYQFKEYLHLRKSWNTEEITPSKMQCTEVLQFIYEQQLVEV
;
A
#
# COMPACT_ATOMS: atom_id res chain seq x y z
N MET A 1 29.04 27.69 11.82
CA MET A 1 27.76 28.33 11.47
C MET A 1 28.07 29.72 10.95
N LEU A 2 27.82 29.99 9.67
CA LEU A 2 27.85 31.35 9.15
C LEU A 2 26.65 32.10 9.76
N GLU A 3 26.89 33.21 10.45
CA GLU A 3 25.81 34.08 10.91
C GLU A 3 25.27 34.88 9.72
N ASP A 4 24.04 34.56 9.30
CA ASP A 4 23.31 35.38 8.34
C ASP A 4 22.74 36.60 9.08
N LEU A 5 23.29 37.78 8.80
CA LEU A 5 22.97 39.04 9.49
C LEU A 5 21.65 39.67 8.99
N GLU A 6 21.02 39.11 7.95
CA GLU A 6 19.77 39.63 7.38
C GLU A 6 18.49 38.99 7.94
N GLU A 7 18.59 37.90 8.70
CA GLU A 7 17.40 37.17 9.14
C GLU A 7 16.70 37.86 10.32
N LYS A 8 15.36 38.03 10.22
CA LYS A 8 14.55 38.60 11.32
C LYS A 8 14.74 37.78 12.60
N PRO A 9 14.87 38.41 13.78
CA PRO A 9 15.10 37.71 15.04
C PRO A 9 13.97 36.72 15.41
N GLU A 10 12.76 36.95 14.93
CA GLU A 10 11.63 36.03 15.04
C GLU A 10 11.84 34.75 14.23
N CYS A 11 12.25 34.87 12.96
CA CYS A 11 12.57 33.73 12.09
C CYS A 11 13.72 32.89 12.67
N LYS A 12 14.78 33.54 13.17
CA LYS A 12 15.89 32.85 13.84
C LYS A 12 15.43 32.06 15.08
N ARG A 13 14.51 32.64 15.87
CA ARG A 13 13.93 31.96 17.04
C ARG A 13 13.07 30.77 16.62
N ASP A 14 12.23 30.92 15.60
CA ASP A 14 11.36 29.85 15.12
C ASP A 14 12.15 28.71 14.50
N ALA A 15 13.18 29.01 13.70
CA ALA A 15 14.09 28.03 13.15
C ALA A 15 14.81 27.25 14.26
N ASN A 16 15.29 27.93 15.30
CA ASN A 16 15.96 27.28 16.43
C ASN A 16 14.99 26.42 17.25
N ASN A 17 13.76 26.87 17.47
CA ASN A 17 12.70 26.08 18.11
C ASN A 17 12.34 24.84 17.29
N LEU A 18 12.28 24.95 15.96
CA LEU A 18 12.04 23.82 15.07
C LEU A 18 13.20 22.84 15.12
N TYR A 19 14.44 23.32 15.07
CA TYR A 19 15.65 22.50 15.20
C TYR A 19 15.62 21.70 16.50
N HIS A 20 15.37 22.35 17.64
CA HIS A 20 15.25 21.66 18.92
C HIS A 20 14.12 20.63 18.96
N LYS A 21 13.03 20.81 18.21
CA LYS A 21 11.98 19.80 18.07
C LYS A 21 12.45 18.61 17.22
N LEU A 22 13.09 18.87 16.08
CA LEU A 22 13.51 17.85 15.12
C LEU A 22 14.65 16.96 15.66
N VAL A 23 15.48 17.50 16.55
CA VAL A 23 16.62 16.78 17.16
C VAL A 23 16.19 15.83 18.28
N LYS A 24 14.92 15.89 18.71
CA LYS A 24 14.36 14.95 19.69
C LYS A 24 14.31 13.53 19.12
N LEU A 25 14.56 12.55 19.99
CA LEU A 25 14.57 11.14 19.62
C LEU A 25 13.25 10.67 18.98
N GLU A 26 12.11 11.16 19.45
CA GLU A 26 10.79 10.80 18.90
C GLU A 26 10.64 11.17 17.42
N TYR A 27 11.04 12.39 17.06
CA TYR A 27 10.94 12.88 15.69
C TYR A 27 11.94 12.18 14.78
N ALA A 28 13.14 11.90 15.28
CA ALA A 28 14.13 11.14 14.54
C ALA A 28 13.66 9.69 14.29
N ILE A 29 13.10 9.02 15.30
CA ILE A 29 12.47 7.69 15.15
C ILE A 29 11.32 7.74 14.15
N LEU A 30 10.44 8.74 14.26
CA LEU A 30 9.31 8.89 13.35
C LEU A 30 9.78 9.10 11.89
N THR A 31 10.89 9.80 11.70
CA THR A 31 11.49 10.00 10.37
C THR A 31 11.96 8.67 9.78
N VAL A 32 12.61 7.82 10.57
CA VAL A 32 13.05 6.48 10.12
C VAL A 32 11.84 5.59 9.79
N VAL A 33 10.82 5.57 10.66
CA VAL A 33 9.55 4.86 10.43
C VAL A 33 8.91 5.32 9.12
N TRP A 34 8.82 6.63 8.93
CA TRP A 34 8.17 7.22 7.77
C TRP A 34 8.93 6.91 6.48
N GLU A 35 10.27 6.85 6.51
CA GLU A 35 11.04 6.47 5.33
C GLU A 35 10.77 5.00 4.93
N GLU A 36 10.75 4.05 5.88
CA GLU A 36 10.42 2.63 5.60
C GLU A 36 9.01 2.51 4.97
N VAL A 37 8.03 3.19 5.58
CA VAL A 37 6.65 3.22 5.06
C VAL A 37 6.61 3.85 3.66
N ARG A 38 7.22 5.02 3.48
CA ARG A 38 7.22 5.74 2.20
C ARG A 38 7.88 4.94 1.09
N GLU A 39 8.97 4.24 1.38
CA GLU A 39 9.66 3.40 0.40
C GLU A 39 8.75 2.27 -0.09
N CYS A 40 8.08 1.57 0.84
CA CYS A 40 7.15 0.49 0.50
C CYS A 40 5.96 1.00 -0.33
N PHE A 41 5.36 2.14 0.07
CA PHE A 41 4.30 2.79 -0.70
C PHE A 41 4.75 3.20 -2.10
N ASN A 42 5.96 3.76 -2.23
CA ASN A 42 6.52 4.17 -3.51
C ASN A 42 6.78 2.97 -4.44
N LYS A 43 7.32 1.86 -3.90
CA LYS A 43 7.51 0.61 -4.65
C LYS A 43 6.17 0.09 -5.19
N THR A 44 5.15 0.05 -4.35
CA THR A 44 3.80 -0.36 -4.74
C THR A 44 3.20 0.59 -5.77
N SER A 45 3.33 1.90 -5.59
CA SER A 45 2.83 2.91 -6.53
C SER A 45 3.48 2.80 -7.92
N LYS A 46 4.80 2.60 -7.98
CA LYS A 46 5.49 2.35 -9.25
C LYS A 46 4.99 1.09 -9.94
N LYS A 47 4.78 0.00 -9.19
CA LYS A 47 4.20 -1.23 -9.75
C LYS A 47 2.80 -0.99 -10.32
N PHE A 48 1.95 -0.25 -9.61
CA PHE A 48 0.62 0.12 -10.09
C PHE A 48 0.61 0.89 -11.41
N GLN A 49 1.64 1.68 -11.67
CA GLN A 49 1.78 2.47 -12.89
C GLN A 49 2.41 1.68 -14.05
N THR A 50 2.73 0.39 -13.84
CA THR A 50 3.33 -0.45 -14.87
C THR A 50 2.29 -0.78 -15.94
N PRO A 51 2.56 -0.50 -17.22
CA PRO A 51 1.64 -0.84 -18.29
C PRO A 51 1.41 -2.35 -18.37
N GLY A 52 0.15 -2.76 -18.53
CA GLY A 52 -0.23 -4.17 -18.67
C GLY A 52 -0.46 -4.91 -17.35
N SER A 53 -0.43 -4.23 -16.20
CA SER A 53 -0.83 -4.83 -14.93
C SER A 53 -2.34 -5.15 -14.91
N ASP A 54 -2.66 -6.37 -14.50
CA ASP A 54 -4.02 -6.87 -14.31
C ASP A 54 -4.64 -6.26 -13.03
N VAL A 55 -5.95 -6.03 -13.05
CA VAL A 55 -6.73 -5.56 -11.89
C VAL A 55 -6.53 -6.48 -10.67
N PHE A 56 -6.42 -7.78 -10.88
CA PHE A 56 -6.13 -8.74 -9.81
C PHE A 56 -4.73 -8.53 -9.22
N GLU A 57 -3.71 -8.28 -10.06
CA GLU A 57 -2.37 -7.92 -9.57
C GLU A 57 -2.41 -6.62 -8.76
N GLY A 58 -3.17 -5.62 -9.21
CA GLY A 58 -3.39 -4.39 -8.46
C GLY A 58 -3.96 -4.67 -7.06
N TYR A 59 -5.00 -5.49 -6.95
CA TYR A 59 -5.52 -5.90 -5.66
C TYR A 59 -4.46 -6.62 -4.79
N LEU A 60 -3.68 -7.54 -5.35
CA LEU A 60 -2.61 -8.24 -4.62
C LEU A 60 -1.54 -7.28 -4.09
N LEU A 61 -1.21 -6.23 -4.84
CA LEU A 61 -0.27 -5.19 -4.40
C LEU A 61 -0.82 -4.40 -3.20
N LEU A 62 -2.11 -4.05 -3.21
CA LEU A 62 -2.76 -3.40 -2.06
C LEU A 62 -2.81 -4.33 -0.85
N ALA A 63 -3.15 -5.60 -1.06
CA ALA A 63 -3.19 -6.60 0.01
C ALA A 63 -1.79 -6.80 0.64
N SER A 64 -0.74 -6.87 -0.18
CA SER A 64 0.64 -6.95 0.30
C SER A 64 1.05 -5.72 1.10
N LEU A 65 0.69 -4.51 0.64
CA LEU A 65 0.97 -3.27 1.35
C LEU A 65 0.21 -3.20 2.68
N PHE A 66 -1.04 -3.65 2.70
CA PHE A 66 -1.85 -3.74 3.91
C PHE A 66 -1.24 -4.71 4.93
N SER A 67 -0.82 -5.91 4.50
CA SER A 67 -0.13 -6.88 5.36
C SER A 67 1.17 -6.31 5.94
N PHE A 68 1.96 -5.61 5.12
CA PHE A 68 3.18 -4.94 5.59
C PHE A 68 2.89 -3.96 6.73
N VAL A 69 1.88 -3.10 6.61
CA VAL A 69 1.54 -2.13 7.67
C VAL A 69 1.02 -2.86 8.92
N LYS A 70 0.27 -3.95 8.76
CA LYS A 70 -0.15 -4.78 9.91
C LYS A 70 1.04 -5.41 10.63
N GLU A 71 2.03 -5.92 9.91
CA GLU A 71 3.25 -6.46 10.52
C GLU A 71 4.02 -5.40 11.31
N LEU A 72 4.03 -4.14 10.83
CA LEU A 72 4.61 -3.01 11.58
C LEU A 72 3.85 -2.75 12.89
N GLN A 73 2.52 -2.91 12.90
CA GLN A 73 1.69 -2.74 14.08
C GLN A 73 1.80 -3.89 15.08
N GLU A 74 1.91 -5.13 14.60
CA GLU A 74 1.89 -6.34 15.44
C GLU A 74 3.16 -6.50 16.29
N ASN A 75 4.28 -5.89 15.87
CA ASN A 75 5.53 -5.94 16.63
C ASN A 75 6.19 -4.57 16.86
N PRO A 76 5.53 -3.64 17.57
CA PRO A 76 5.99 -2.28 17.69
C PRO A 76 7.17 -2.16 18.67
N ALA A 77 7.26 -3.04 19.68
CA ALA A 77 8.35 -3.04 20.66
C ALA A 77 9.72 -3.34 20.03
N ASN A 78 9.82 -4.42 19.25
CA ASN A 78 11.08 -4.79 18.59
C ASN A 78 11.45 -3.77 17.52
N LYS A 79 10.44 -3.21 16.83
CA LYS A 79 10.65 -2.19 15.80
C LYS A 79 11.13 -0.86 16.39
N ILE A 80 10.60 -0.40 17.52
CA ILE A 80 11.09 0.84 18.18
C ILE A 80 12.53 0.70 18.61
N ALA A 81 12.92 -0.44 19.19
CA ALA A 81 14.31 -0.69 19.55
C ALA A 81 15.22 -0.62 18.31
N HIS A 82 14.79 -1.24 17.20
CA HIS A 82 15.49 -1.16 15.92
C HIS A 82 15.58 0.27 15.37
N TYR A 83 14.48 1.03 15.38
CA TYR A 83 14.50 2.40 14.89
C TYR A 83 15.35 3.31 15.77
N ALA A 84 15.33 3.12 17.09
CA ALA A 84 16.19 3.88 18.00
C ALA A 84 17.68 3.59 17.76
N THR A 85 18.08 2.36 17.44
CA THR A 85 19.48 2.04 17.10
C THR A 85 19.88 2.63 15.75
N VAL A 86 19.03 2.50 14.72
CA VAL A 86 19.26 3.11 13.40
C VAL A 86 19.40 4.63 13.53
N THR A 87 18.50 5.25 14.30
CA THR A 87 18.46 6.69 14.57
C THR A 87 19.77 7.17 15.22
N LYS A 88 20.25 6.45 16.24
CA LYS A 88 21.55 6.75 16.89
C LYS A 88 22.74 6.59 15.95
N GLY A 89 22.67 5.69 14.97
CA GLY A 89 23.70 5.51 13.95
C GLY A 89 23.72 6.61 12.88
N LEU A 90 22.61 7.33 12.69
CA LEU A 90 22.46 8.35 11.64
C LEU A 90 22.92 9.74 12.06
N SER A 91 22.91 10.07 13.35
CA SER A 91 23.36 11.39 13.83
C SER A 91 23.79 11.36 15.29
N GLU A 92 24.97 11.93 15.54
CA GLU A 92 25.54 12.14 16.89
C GLU A 92 24.81 13.25 17.67
N TYR A 93 24.04 14.10 16.98
CA TYR A 93 23.41 15.28 17.56
C TYR A 93 22.03 15.00 18.17
N ILE A 94 21.46 13.81 17.97
CA ILE A 94 20.13 13.47 18.48
C ILE A 94 20.18 13.41 20.00
N ILE A 95 19.25 14.12 20.65
CA ILE A 95 19.12 14.09 22.11
C ILE A 95 18.66 12.69 22.49
N SER A 96 19.50 11.96 23.22
CA SER A 96 19.40 10.52 23.46
C SER A 96 18.25 10.08 24.36
N ASN A 97 17.54 11.02 24.98
CA ASN A 97 16.40 10.78 25.86
C ASN A 97 15.09 11.19 25.18
N TYR A 98 14.04 10.41 25.43
CA TYR A 98 12.68 10.84 25.13
C TYR A 98 12.41 12.16 25.85
N SER A 99 11.74 13.06 25.16
CA SER A 99 11.53 14.43 25.60
C SER A 99 10.08 14.61 26.00
N ASP A 100 9.86 15.30 27.11
CA ASP A 100 8.54 15.65 27.61
C ASP A 100 7.64 16.25 26.52
N ILE A 101 6.74 15.44 25.98
CA ILE A 101 5.48 15.88 25.36
C ILE A 101 4.56 16.45 26.48
N SER A 102 4.90 16.20 27.76
CA SER A 102 4.14 16.60 28.95
C SER A 102 4.12 18.11 29.24
N ASN A 103 5.02 18.92 28.65
CA ASN A 103 5.04 20.37 28.90
C ASN A 103 3.83 21.13 28.30
N CYS A 104 2.91 20.45 27.61
CA CYS A 104 1.60 21.01 27.24
C CYS A 104 0.44 20.61 28.18
N ILE A 105 0.67 19.75 29.18
CA ILE A 105 -0.37 19.35 30.15
C ILE A 105 0.00 19.92 31.51
N VAL A 106 -0.78 20.92 31.94
CA VAL A 106 -0.67 21.62 33.23
C VAL A 106 -0.40 20.62 34.38
N THR A 107 0.81 20.65 34.92
CA THR A 107 1.26 19.72 35.96
C THR A 107 0.66 20.12 37.31
N LYS A 108 -0.25 19.31 37.86
CA LYS A 108 -0.49 19.28 39.32
C LYS A 108 0.71 18.54 39.95
N LYS A 109 1.59 19.28 40.63
CA LYS A 109 2.73 18.71 41.34
C LYS A 109 2.25 17.98 42.62
N PHE A 110 2.68 16.74 42.79
CA PHE A 110 2.66 16.04 44.09
C PHE A 110 4.06 16.02 44.71
N ALA A 111 4.13 15.92 46.04
CA ALA A 111 5.28 16.32 46.86
C ALA A 111 6.43 15.30 47.02
N ASP A 112 6.41 14.15 46.36
CA ASP A 112 7.24 12.98 46.75
C ASP A 112 8.50 12.71 45.90
N GLY A 113 8.92 13.65 45.06
CA GLY A 113 10.33 13.79 44.64
C GLY A 113 11.14 12.55 44.18
N THR A 114 10.53 11.48 43.66
CA THR A 114 11.25 10.29 43.17
C THR A 114 11.03 10.10 41.66
N SER A 115 12.13 10.06 40.91
CA SER A 115 12.15 9.98 39.44
C SER A 115 13.22 8.99 39.00
N ASP A 116 12.83 7.71 38.86
CA ASP A 116 13.65 6.70 38.16
C ASP A 116 12.79 5.67 37.39
N ARG A 117 11.49 5.96 37.15
CA ARG A 117 10.57 5.13 36.35
C ARG A 117 10.15 5.73 35.00
N ALA A 118 10.54 6.97 34.71
CA ALA A 118 9.96 7.76 33.62
C ALA A 118 10.30 7.26 32.20
N SER A 119 11.52 6.77 31.95
CA SER A 119 12.00 6.49 30.59
C SER A 119 11.31 5.32 29.87
N LEU A 120 10.93 4.27 30.62
CA LEU A 120 10.22 3.12 30.07
C LEU A 120 8.73 3.43 29.81
N GLU A 121 8.16 4.32 30.64
CA GLU A 121 6.80 4.85 30.47
C GLU A 121 6.72 5.78 29.26
N GLU A 122 7.76 6.57 28.99
CA GLU A 122 7.80 7.51 27.86
C GLU A 122 7.90 6.84 26.49
N ALA A 123 8.79 5.85 26.32
CA ALA A 123 8.89 5.10 25.07
C ALA A 123 7.58 4.34 24.77
N GLU A 124 6.96 3.79 25.82
CA GLU A 124 5.67 3.11 25.74
C GLU A 124 4.54 4.07 25.40
N LYS A 125 4.54 5.27 26.00
CA LYS A 125 3.60 6.33 25.69
C LYS A 125 3.73 6.80 24.23
N PHE A 126 4.94 7.07 23.76
CA PHE A 126 5.19 7.43 22.35
C PHE A 126 4.70 6.34 21.39
N ARG A 127 4.95 5.06 21.74
CA ARG A 127 4.46 3.92 20.97
C ARG A 127 2.94 3.94 20.83
N ILE A 128 2.23 4.03 21.96
CA ILE A 128 0.76 3.95 22.00
C ILE A 128 0.13 5.20 21.39
N GLU A 129 0.58 6.38 21.79
CA GLU A 129 -0.06 7.65 21.43
C GLU A 129 0.32 8.15 20.03
N VAL A 130 1.48 7.75 19.49
CA VAL A 130 1.93 8.25 18.19
C VAL A 130 2.05 7.13 17.16
N LEU A 131 2.91 6.14 17.39
CA LEU A 131 3.22 5.14 16.37
C LEU A 131 2.02 4.25 16.04
N ASN A 132 1.32 3.74 17.06
CA ASN A 132 0.13 2.92 16.85
C ASN A 132 -0.96 3.72 16.14
N GLN A 133 -1.17 4.99 16.50
CA GLN A 133 -2.14 5.85 15.81
C GLN A 133 -1.80 6.06 14.33
N VAL A 134 -0.51 6.22 14.00
CA VAL A 134 -0.05 6.31 12.61
C VAL A 134 -0.36 5.02 11.85
N TYR A 135 -0.01 3.85 12.41
CA TYR A 135 -0.29 2.57 11.77
C TYR A 135 -1.79 2.29 11.65
N ASP A 136 -2.58 2.55 12.69
CA ASP A 136 -4.04 2.43 12.67
C ASP A 136 -4.66 3.29 11.56
N CYS A 137 -4.21 4.54 11.44
CA CYS A 137 -4.67 5.43 10.38
C CYS A 137 -4.34 4.85 9.00
N LEU A 138 -3.11 4.38 8.79
CA LEU A 138 -2.70 3.75 7.52
C LEU A 138 -3.53 2.50 7.21
N ILE A 139 -3.76 1.63 8.19
CA ILE A 139 -4.58 0.42 8.05
C ILE A 139 -6.01 0.77 7.66
N ILE A 140 -6.63 1.75 8.34
CA ILE A 140 -7.99 2.21 8.03
C ILE A 140 -8.06 2.76 6.60
N GLN A 141 -7.10 3.60 6.20
CA GLN A 141 -7.10 4.20 4.85
C GLN A 141 -6.83 3.16 3.77
N LEU A 142 -5.94 2.19 4.02
CA LEU A 142 -5.67 1.09 3.10
C LEU A 142 -6.88 0.16 2.96
N SER A 143 -7.52 -0.22 4.07
CA SER A 143 -8.73 -1.06 4.04
C SER A 143 -9.83 -0.43 3.20
N LYS A 144 -10.11 0.87 3.40
CA LYS A 144 -11.11 1.61 2.59
C LYS A 144 -10.84 1.56 1.08
N ARG A 145 -9.57 1.50 0.68
CA ARG A 145 -9.17 1.38 -0.73
C ARG A 145 -9.12 -0.06 -1.20
N MET A 146 -8.84 -1.00 -0.32
CA MET A 146 -8.71 -2.41 -0.63
C MET A 146 -10.07 -3.05 -0.89
N ASP A 147 -11.09 -2.76 -0.07
CA ASP A 147 -12.39 -3.46 -0.15
C ASP A 147 -13.05 -3.33 -1.54
N PRO A 148 -13.13 -2.13 -2.18
CA PRO A 148 -13.70 -2.02 -3.51
C PRO A 148 -12.86 -2.75 -4.57
N ASN A 149 -11.54 -2.66 -4.46
CA ASN A 149 -10.62 -3.33 -5.39
C ASN A 149 -10.70 -4.85 -5.25
N GLU A 150 -10.93 -5.38 -4.05
CA GLU A 150 -11.17 -6.79 -3.82
C GLU A 150 -12.44 -7.26 -4.55
N GLN A 151 -13.53 -6.49 -4.47
CA GLN A 151 -14.79 -6.84 -5.14
C GLN A 151 -14.65 -6.83 -6.66
N ILE A 152 -13.96 -5.82 -7.21
CA ILE A 152 -13.67 -5.75 -8.65
C ILE A 152 -12.79 -6.94 -9.04
N ALA A 153 -11.69 -7.18 -8.31
CA ALA A 153 -10.80 -8.30 -8.55
C ALA A 153 -11.55 -9.64 -8.51
N LYS A 154 -12.42 -9.88 -7.52
CA LYS A 154 -13.25 -11.10 -7.42
C LYS A 154 -14.17 -11.30 -8.63
N ARG A 155 -14.80 -10.23 -9.12
CA ARG A 155 -15.70 -10.29 -10.29
C ARG A 155 -14.95 -10.52 -11.59
N PHE A 156 -13.80 -9.88 -11.77
CA PHE A 156 -13.04 -9.92 -13.03
C PHE A 156 -11.89 -10.93 -13.06
N LYS A 157 -11.62 -11.66 -11.96
CA LYS A 157 -10.55 -12.67 -11.87
C LYS A 157 -10.58 -13.71 -12.99
N PHE A 158 -11.76 -14.00 -13.54
CA PHE A 158 -11.91 -14.96 -14.63
C PHE A 158 -11.14 -14.55 -15.89
N LEU A 159 -10.96 -13.24 -16.16
CA LEU A 159 -10.18 -12.74 -17.30
C LEU A 159 -8.70 -13.12 -17.19
N SER A 160 -8.14 -13.05 -15.98
CA SER A 160 -6.77 -13.50 -15.69
C SER A 160 -6.64 -15.02 -15.93
N GLY A 161 -7.67 -15.79 -15.55
CA GLY A 161 -7.72 -17.22 -15.83
C GLY A 161 -7.79 -17.55 -17.33
N LEU A 162 -8.55 -16.77 -18.10
CA LEU A 162 -8.71 -16.93 -19.53
C LEU A 162 -7.39 -16.70 -20.30
N MET A 163 -6.62 -15.68 -19.92
CA MET A 163 -5.34 -15.36 -20.57
C MET A 163 -4.24 -16.36 -20.22
N ASN A 164 -4.21 -16.84 -18.97
CA ASN A 164 -3.14 -17.67 -18.43
C ASN A 164 -3.42 -19.19 -18.53
N ASN A 165 -4.48 -19.60 -19.24
CA ASN A 165 -4.92 -21.00 -19.35
C ASN A 165 -5.19 -21.68 -17.99
N LEU A 166 -5.43 -20.91 -16.91
CA LEU A 166 -5.70 -21.45 -15.59
C LEU A 166 -7.14 -22.00 -15.50
N GLU A 167 -7.41 -22.79 -14.47
CA GLU A 167 -8.75 -23.31 -14.20
C GLU A 167 -9.77 -22.17 -14.06
N PHE A 168 -10.94 -22.34 -14.68
CA PHE A 168 -11.94 -21.29 -14.74
C PHE A 168 -12.49 -21.02 -13.34
N VAL A 169 -12.43 -19.77 -12.89
CA VAL A 169 -13.13 -19.38 -11.66
C VAL A 169 -14.59 -19.09 -12.05
N GLU A 170 -15.39 -20.14 -12.25
CA GLU A 170 -16.82 -20.00 -12.57
C GLU A 170 -17.54 -19.07 -11.58
N ASN A 171 -17.13 -19.10 -10.32
CA ASN A 171 -17.68 -18.25 -9.28
C ASN A 171 -17.52 -16.75 -9.61
N SER A 172 -16.41 -16.35 -10.24
CA SER A 172 -16.20 -14.96 -10.67
C SER A 172 -17.16 -14.57 -11.79
N ILE A 173 -17.43 -15.46 -12.74
CA ILE A 173 -18.42 -15.23 -13.80
C ILE A 173 -19.83 -15.18 -13.21
N LYS A 174 -20.18 -16.07 -12.29
CA LYS A 174 -21.47 -16.04 -11.60
C LYS A 174 -21.67 -14.71 -10.87
N LEU A 175 -20.62 -14.18 -10.26
CA LEU A 175 -20.66 -12.86 -9.60
C LEU A 175 -20.84 -11.71 -10.59
N ILE A 176 -20.24 -11.76 -11.79
CA ILE A 176 -20.41 -10.69 -12.79
C ILE A 176 -21.81 -10.71 -13.41
N ILE A 177 -22.33 -11.90 -13.75
CA ILE A 177 -23.71 -12.08 -14.24
C ILE A 177 -24.71 -11.57 -13.20
N LEU A 178 -24.52 -11.92 -11.92
CA LEU A 178 -25.43 -11.44 -10.86
C LEU A 178 -25.37 -9.92 -10.69
N HIS A 179 -24.19 -9.32 -10.83
CA HIS A 179 -24.02 -7.88 -10.65
C HIS A 179 -24.60 -7.07 -11.82
N TYR A 180 -24.47 -7.57 -13.05
CA TYR A 180 -24.95 -6.95 -14.29
C TYR A 180 -26.01 -7.81 -14.96
N LYS A 181 -27.03 -8.23 -14.19
CA LYS A 181 -28.06 -9.19 -14.62
C LYS A 181 -28.85 -8.74 -15.86
N ASP A 182 -28.93 -7.44 -16.09
CA ASP A 182 -29.69 -6.84 -17.18
C ASP A 182 -28.81 -6.62 -18.43
N ASP A 183 -27.47 -6.68 -18.27
CA ASP A 183 -26.49 -6.43 -19.33
C ASP A 183 -25.75 -7.71 -19.77
N ILE A 184 -25.69 -8.74 -18.92
CA ILE A 184 -24.88 -9.94 -19.14
C ILE A 184 -25.75 -11.20 -19.06
N ASP A 185 -25.75 -11.97 -20.15
CA ASP A 185 -26.48 -13.23 -20.23
C ASP A 185 -25.78 -14.37 -19.45
N HIS A 186 -26.58 -15.32 -18.96
CA HIS A 186 -26.13 -16.53 -18.27
C HIS A 186 -25.25 -17.44 -19.15
N LYS A 187 -25.30 -17.27 -20.47
CA LYS A 187 -24.49 -17.99 -21.45
C LYS A 187 -23.01 -17.61 -21.42
N LEU A 188 -22.64 -16.51 -20.78
CA LEU A 188 -21.25 -16.04 -20.68
C LEU A 188 -20.30 -17.13 -20.15
N ILE A 189 -20.77 -18.03 -19.26
CA ILE A 189 -19.96 -19.14 -18.76
C ILE A 189 -19.56 -20.09 -19.90
N ASN A 190 -20.51 -20.45 -20.75
CA ASN A 190 -20.26 -21.36 -21.88
C ASN A 190 -19.41 -20.69 -22.96
N GLU A 191 -19.68 -19.42 -23.25
CA GLU A 191 -18.88 -18.62 -24.20
C GLU A 191 -17.42 -18.53 -23.75
N CYS A 192 -17.21 -18.31 -22.45
CA CYS A 192 -15.89 -18.34 -21.83
C CYS A 192 -15.15 -19.68 -22.01
N TYR A 193 -15.84 -20.82 -21.84
CA TYR A 193 -15.25 -22.14 -22.11
C TYR A 193 -14.90 -22.32 -23.58
N GLN A 194 -15.81 -21.98 -24.49
CA GLN A 194 -15.57 -22.07 -25.94
C GLN A 194 -14.40 -21.19 -26.38
N PHE A 195 -14.33 -19.96 -25.86
CA PHE A 195 -13.24 -19.04 -26.15
C PHE A 195 -11.89 -19.53 -25.61
N LYS A 196 -11.88 -20.16 -24.42
CA LYS A 196 -10.68 -20.79 -23.87
C LYS A 196 -10.17 -21.92 -24.77
N GLU A 197 -11.05 -22.82 -25.19
CA GLU A 197 -10.68 -23.92 -26.11
C GLU A 197 -10.17 -23.39 -27.45
N TYR A 198 -10.81 -22.33 -27.98
CA TYR A 198 -10.34 -21.64 -29.17
C TYR A 198 -8.92 -21.06 -28.99
N LEU A 199 -8.63 -20.40 -27.86
CA LEU A 199 -7.28 -19.89 -27.54
C LEU A 199 -6.25 -21.02 -27.46
N HIS A 200 -6.63 -22.19 -26.93
CA HIS A 200 -5.78 -23.37 -26.90
C HIS A 200 -5.48 -23.92 -28.32
N LEU A 201 -6.52 -24.04 -29.16
CA LEU A 201 -6.39 -24.48 -30.56
C LEU A 201 -5.52 -23.51 -31.38
N ARG A 202 -5.66 -22.20 -31.20
CA ARG A 202 -4.83 -21.23 -31.92
C ARG A 202 -3.37 -21.27 -31.48
N LYS A 203 -3.11 -21.45 -30.18
CA LYS A 203 -1.73 -21.62 -29.67
C LYS A 203 -1.06 -22.86 -30.27
N SER A 204 -1.79 -23.95 -30.52
CA SER A 204 -1.21 -25.13 -31.18
C SER A 204 -0.90 -24.86 -32.66
N TRP A 205 -1.78 -24.17 -33.40
CA TRP A 205 -1.54 -23.79 -34.80
C TRP A 205 -0.35 -22.84 -35.00
N ASN A 206 -0.11 -21.91 -34.06
CA ASN A 206 1.02 -20.99 -34.12
C ASN A 206 2.37 -21.61 -33.75
N THR A 207 2.43 -22.91 -33.46
CA THR A 207 3.72 -23.59 -33.22
C THR A 207 4.45 -23.90 -34.53
N GLU A 208 3.78 -23.82 -35.69
CA GLU A 208 4.38 -24.07 -37.01
C GLU A 208 4.80 -22.80 -37.77
N GLU A 209 4.38 -21.60 -37.38
CA GLU A 209 4.84 -20.35 -38.01
C GLU A 209 5.29 -19.29 -36.99
N ILE A 210 6.57 -18.93 -37.10
CA ILE A 210 7.25 -17.90 -36.31
C ILE A 210 6.65 -16.54 -36.68
N THR A 211 5.73 -16.02 -35.86
CA THR A 211 5.71 -14.61 -35.42
C THR A 211 4.63 -14.41 -34.34
N PRO A 212 4.98 -13.94 -33.14
CA PRO A 212 4.01 -13.67 -32.09
C PRO A 212 3.32 -12.32 -32.39
N SER A 213 2.31 -12.32 -33.26
CA SER A 213 1.44 -11.14 -33.36
C SER A 213 0.62 -11.06 -32.08
N LYS A 214 0.92 -10.05 -31.26
CA LYS A 214 0.01 -9.58 -30.20
C LYS A 214 -1.34 -9.33 -30.86
N MET A 215 -2.33 -10.16 -30.54
CA MET A 215 -3.69 -9.98 -31.04
C MET A 215 -4.17 -8.57 -30.65
N GLN A 216 -4.32 -7.69 -31.63
CA GLN A 216 -5.01 -6.43 -31.41
C GLN A 216 -6.50 -6.74 -31.32
N CYS A 217 -7.22 -6.10 -30.39
CA CYS A 217 -8.66 -6.32 -30.20
C CYS A 217 -9.48 -6.15 -31.51
N THR A 218 -8.91 -5.47 -32.50
CA THR A 218 -9.42 -5.32 -33.87
C THR A 218 -9.55 -6.65 -34.62
N GLU A 219 -8.67 -7.62 -34.43
CA GLU A 219 -8.76 -8.93 -35.13
C GLU A 219 -9.92 -9.79 -34.61
N VAL A 220 -10.21 -9.71 -33.30
CA VAL A 220 -11.37 -10.39 -32.68
C VAL A 220 -12.67 -9.76 -33.20
N LEU A 221 -12.74 -8.42 -33.20
CA LEU A 221 -13.89 -7.68 -33.72
C LEU A 221 -14.14 -7.97 -35.20
N GLN A 222 -13.08 -8.01 -36.01
CA GLN A 222 -13.14 -8.34 -37.44
C GLN A 222 -13.72 -9.75 -37.65
N PHE A 223 -13.26 -10.75 -36.90
CA PHE A 223 -13.75 -12.12 -37.01
C PHE A 223 -15.21 -12.27 -36.56
N ILE A 224 -15.61 -11.59 -35.48
CA ILE A 224 -17.01 -11.57 -35.02
C ILE A 224 -17.94 -10.99 -36.10
N TYR A 225 -17.48 -9.94 -36.78
CA TYR A 225 -18.22 -9.33 -37.89
C TYR A 225 -18.27 -10.25 -39.12
N GLU A 226 -17.16 -10.88 -39.49
CA GLU A 226 -17.06 -11.76 -40.67
C GLU A 226 -17.88 -13.04 -40.51
N GLN A 227 -17.98 -13.57 -39.29
CA GLN A 227 -18.74 -14.78 -38.99
C GLN A 227 -20.20 -14.49 -38.58
N GLN A 228 -20.65 -13.23 -38.60
CA GLN A 228 -22.00 -12.81 -38.21
C GLN A 228 -22.41 -13.33 -36.82
N LEU A 229 -21.47 -13.37 -35.88
CA LEU A 229 -21.70 -13.93 -34.54
C LEU A 229 -22.47 -12.97 -33.61
N VAL A 230 -22.78 -11.77 -34.09
CA VAL A 230 -23.63 -10.78 -33.42
C VAL A 230 -24.59 -10.21 -34.47
N GLU A 231 -25.89 -10.31 -34.23
CA GLU A 231 -26.90 -9.58 -35.00
C GLU A 231 -26.86 -8.10 -34.60
N VAL A 232 -26.63 -7.23 -35.58
CA VAL A 232 -26.75 -5.76 -35.44
C VAL A 232 -28.20 -5.35 -35.60
#